data_AF-A0A2H9MC29-F1
#
_entry.id   AF-A0A2H9MC29-F1
#
_cell.length_a   1.000
_cell.length_b   1.000
_cell.length_c   1.000
_cell.angle_alpha   90.00
_cell.angle_beta   90.00
_cell.angle_gamma   90.00
#
_symmetry.space_group_name_H-M   'P 1'
#
loop_
_entity.id
_entity.type
_entity.pdbx_description
1 polymer ?
#
loop_
_entity_poly.entity_id
_entity_poly.type
_entity_poly.pdbx_seq_one_letter_code
_entity_poly.pdbx_strand_id
1 'polypeptide(L)'
;MDKKIVFIKTSRGESEVSGMSGDMKRVLLLIDGNSNFEHVIKRAPPSLRGDLREIIQRLLDAELIADKSKSKVELKIVNPRMIAPQLTDPGEELDFTSMFKAPSAEDLAAEAVRQKEREASRLKAVEAAQLQAATIARQQAEVAAKVEAEAKVKQEAVERQAAEARAKAEAAARLRAEQEAARIKAQLEAVAKSRRDAEEQARRNTEDSRLKAEQEAARVKAELEAAAKAKREAEVRARQEAAAAEKAKAEKVRRKAEEEAARIQAELEAAKARAEAEAKALAEERSRIKAEEEAAARAKAEEERQQREAEAARIKAKRKPPPVPRRRRSGNSGKLKPRESRRKRKPPPAPRRRRSGNSGKLKPRESRRKRKPPPAPRRRKPT
;
A
#
# COMPACT_ATOMS: atom_id res chain seq x y z
N MET A 1 -31.02 38.76 -26.30
CA MET A 1 -29.62 38.58 -26.74
C MET A 1 -29.59 37.84 -28.07
N ASP A 2 -29.67 38.60 -29.14
CA ASP A 2 -29.69 38.08 -30.50
C ASP A 2 -28.27 37.88 -31.02
N LYS A 3 -28.04 36.76 -31.69
CA LYS A 3 -26.72 36.37 -32.23
C LYS A 3 -26.17 37.35 -33.28
N LYS A 4 -27.02 38.24 -33.80
CA LYS A 4 -26.73 39.24 -34.84
C LYS A 4 -26.27 40.60 -34.29
N ILE A 5 -26.44 40.88 -33.00
CA ILE A 5 -26.00 42.14 -32.39
C ILE A 5 -24.47 42.18 -32.40
N VAL A 6 -23.92 43.27 -32.92
CA VAL A 6 -22.48 43.56 -32.92
C VAL A 6 -22.22 44.61 -31.87
N PHE A 7 -21.39 44.28 -30.88
CA PHE A 7 -21.10 45.16 -29.75
C PHE A 7 -19.90 46.07 -30.05
N ILE A 8 -20.02 47.35 -29.69
CA ILE A 8 -18.95 48.36 -29.71
C ILE A 8 -18.76 48.89 -28.29
N LYS A 9 -17.52 49.14 -27.86
CA LYS A 9 -17.23 49.84 -26.60
C LYS A 9 -17.59 51.32 -26.71
N THR A 10 -18.29 51.87 -25.75
CA THR A 10 -18.49 53.33 -25.69
C THR A 10 -17.24 54.01 -25.10
N SER A 11 -17.09 55.32 -25.30
CA SER A 11 -16.04 56.11 -24.65
C SER A 11 -16.08 56.01 -23.12
N ARG A 12 -17.30 55.83 -22.57
CA ARG A 12 -17.54 55.51 -21.15
C ARG A 12 -17.07 54.09 -20.79
N GLY A 13 -17.37 53.12 -21.64
CA GLY A 13 -16.83 51.76 -21.54
C GLY A 13 -15.31 51.74 -21.41
N GLU A 14 -14.60 52.51 -22.25
CA GLU A 14 -13.13 52.57 -22.26
C GLU A 14 -12.50 53.31 -21.08
N SER A 15 -13.18 54.31 -20.51
CA SER A 15 -12.68 55.04 -19.32
C SER A 15 -12.96 54.30 -18.00
N GLU A 16 -14.09 53.61 -17.89
CA GLU A 16 -14.50 52.92 -16.65
C GLU A 16 -13.88 51.50 -16.48
N VAL A 17 -13.13 50.98 -17.47
CA VAL A 17 -12.54 49.60 -17.47
C VAL A 17 -11.75 49.26 -16.19
N SER A 18 -11.19 50.27 -15.53
CA SER A 18 -10.40 50.12 -14.30
C SER A 18 -11.25 49.77 -13.06
N GLY A 19 -12.49 50.26 -12.98
CA GLY A 19 -13.38 50.12 -11.81
C GLY A 19 -14.40 48.97 -11.89
N MET A 20 -14.49 48.28 -13.02
CA MET A 20 -15.45 47.19 -13.22
C MET A 20 -15.07 45.90 -12.48
N SER A 21 -16.07 45.07 -12.19
CA SER A 21 -15.84 43.69 -11.72
C SER A 21 -14.95 42.92 -12.69
N GLY A 22 -14.14 41.99 -12.18
CA GLY A 22 -13.16 41.25 -12.98
C GLY A 22 -13.76 40.51 -14.19
N ASP A 23 -15.03 40.13 -14.11
CA ASP A 23 -15.74 39.43 -15.17
C ASP A 23 -16.27 40.39 -16.25
N MET A 24 -16.88 41.51 -15.84
CA MET A 24 -17.27 42.59 -16.76
C MET A 24 -16.05 43.14 -17.52
N LYS A 25 -14.94 43.37 -16.81
CA LYS A 25 -13.67 43.80 -17.41
C LYS A 25 -13.14 42.80 -18.43
N ARG A 26 -13.14 41.50 -18.10
CA ARG A 26 -12.73 40.42 -19.02
C ARG A 26 -13.61 40.34 -20.25
N VAL A 27 -14.93 40.49 -20.12
CA VAL A 27 -15.87 40.46 -21.25
C VAL A 27 -15.72 41.72 -22.12
N LEU A 28 -15.59 42.90 -21.52
CA LEU A 28 -15.39 44.16 -22.23
C LEU A 28 -14.06 44.19 -23.01
N LEU A 29 -13.02 43.51 -22.52
CA LEU A 29 -11.76 43.32 -23.25
C LEU A 29 -11.89 42.44 -24.50
N LEU A 30 -12.94 41.62 -24.63
CA LEU A 30 -13.19 40.75 -25.80
C LEU A 30 -14.07 41.38 -26.89
N ILE A 31 -14.52 42.62 -26.70
CA ILE A 31 -15.47 43.32 -27.58
C ILE A 31 -14.71 44.30 -28.50
N ASP A 32 -14.22 43.81 -29.64
CA ASP A 32 -13.32 44.55 -30.53
C ASP A 32 -14.07 45.39 -31.58
N GLY A 33 -15.25 45.93 -31.25
CA GLY A 33 -16.10 46.71 -32.17
C GLY A 33 -16.75 45.95 -33.34
N ASN A 34 -16.41 44.67 -33.49
CA ASN A 34 -16.97 43.71 -34.45
C ASN A 34 -17.41 42.38 -33.77
N SER A 35 -17.26 42.25 -32.45
CA SER A 35 -17.64 41.03 -31.72
C SER A 35 -19.16 40.90 -31.58
N ASN A 36 -19.72 39.80 -32.06
CA ASN A 36 -21.09 39.38 -31.72
C ASN A 36 -21.09 38.39 -30.54
N PHE A 37 -22.28 38.07 -30.00
CA PHE A 37 -22.42 37.20 -28.83
C PHE A 37 -21.72 35.83 -28.99
N GLU A 38 -21.77 35.20 -30.17
CA GLU A 38 -21.09 33.91 -30.41
C GLU A 38 -19.56 34.03 -30.48
N HIS A 39 -19.03 35.14 -31.02
CA HIS A 39 -17.59 35.40 -31.02
C HIS A 39 -17.07 35.60 -29.59
N VAL A 40 -17.83 36.30 -28.74
CA VAL A 40 -17.48 36.44 -27.32
C VAL A 40 -17.56 35.10 -26.59
N ILE A 41 -18.59 34.26 -26.81
CA ILE A 41 -18.65 32.90 -26.22
C ILE A 41 -17.40 32.06 -26.59
N LYS A 42 -17.00 32.08 -27.87
CA LYS A 42 -15.86 31.29 -28.36
C LYS A 42 -14.54 31.72 -27.70
N ARG A 43 -14.33 33.03 -27.54
CA ARG A 43 -13.13 33.61 -26.91
C ARG A 43 -13.18 33.63 -25.37
N ALA A 44 -14.36 33.57 -24.77
CA ALA A 44 -14.52 33.59 -23.32
C ALA A 44 -14.00 32.29 -22.67
N PRO A 45 -13.30 32.40 -21.53
CA PRO A 45 -12.86 31.23 -20.76
C PRO A 45 -14.08 30.43 -20.25
N PRO A 46 -13.95 29.10 -20.04
CA PRO A 46 -15.07 28.22 -19.72
C PRO A 46 -15.91 28.70 -18.52
N SER A 47 -15.27 29.23 -17.49
CA SER A 47 -15.92 29.74 -16.27
C SER A 47 -16.86 30.91 -16.51
N LEU A 48 -16.63 31.73 -17.55
CA LEU A 48 -17.49 32.88 -17.86
C LEU A 48 -18.69 32.51 -18.74
N ARG A 49 -18.71 31.32 -19.36
CA ARG A 49 -19.71 30.99 -20.40
C ARG A 49 -21.13 30.83 -19.88
N GLY A 50 -21.32 30.48 -18.60
CA GLY A 50 -22.63 30.47 -17.96
C GLY A 50 -23.22 31.89 -17.85
N ASP A 51 -22.44 32.77 -17.23
CA ASP A 51 -22.92 34.10 -16.81
C ASP A 51 -22.74 35.18 -17.91
N LEU A 52 -22.07 34.84 -19.03
CA LEU A 52 -21.75 35.76 -20.11
C LEU A 52 -22.97 36.53 -20.65
N ARG A 53 -24.14 35.89 -20.67
CA ARG A 53 -25.40 36.52 -21.07
C ARG A 53 -25.80 37.66 -20.14
N GLU A 54 -25.67 37.44 -18.83
CA GLU A 54 -25.99 38.45 -17.82
C GLU A 54 -24.94 39.56 -17.80
N ILE A 55 -23.66 39.21 -17.94
CA ILE A 55 -22.55 40.18 -17.96
C ILE A 55 -22.70 41.14 -19.14
N ILE A 56 -23.01 40.63 -20.35
CA ILE A 56 -23.21 41.48 -21.53
C ILE A 56 -24.50 42.32 -21.39
N GLN A 57 -25.56 41.80 -20.75
CA GLN A 57 -26.75 42.59 -20.45
C GLN A 57 -26.42 43.76 -19.51
N ARG A 58 -25.72 43.50 -18.39
CA ARG A 58 -25.28 44.56 -17.46
C ARG A 58 -24.37 45.61 -18.12
N LEU A 59 -23.54 45.21 -19.10
CA LEU A 59 -22.71 46.15 -19.87
C LEU A 59 -23.52 47.02 -20.84
N LEU A 60 -24.63 46.52 -21.40
CA LEU A 60 -25.58 47.31 -22.19
C LEU A 60 -26.38 48.27 -21.29
N ASP A 61 -26.91 47.75 -20.18
CA ASP A 61 -27.75 48.50 -19.24
C ASP A 61 -26.97 49.65 -18.58
N ALA A 62 -25.65 49.50 -18.43
CA ALA A 62 -24.74 50.54 -17.94
C ALA A 62 -24.16 51.45 -19.05
N GLU A 63 -24.59 51.30 -20.31
CA GLU A 63 -24.13 52.07 -21.48
C GLU A 63 -22.62 51.95 -21.78
N LEU A 64 -21.96 50.90 -21.27
CA LEU A 64 -20.52 50.63 -21.42
C LEU A 64 -20.21 49.96 -22.78
N ILE A 65 -21.19 49.25 -23.32
CA ILE A 65 -21.19 48.79 -24.71
C ILE A 65 -22.50 49.22 -25.39
N ALA A 66 -22.41 49.50 -26.69
CA ALA A 66 -23.54 49.83 -27.52
C ALA A 66 -23.71 48.81 -28.67
N ASP A 67 -24.93 48.68 -29.15
CA ASP A 67 -25.23 47.99 -30.41
C ASP A 67 -24.78 48.88 -31.58
N LYS A 68 -23.92 48.34 -32.45
CA LYS A 68 -23.41 48.99 -33.66
C LYS A 68 -24.51 49.54 -34.58
N SER A 69 -25.69 48.93 -34.56
CA SER A 69 -26.85 49.40 -35.34
C SER A 69 -27.52 50.65 -34.77
N LYS A 70 -27.20 51.06 -33.53
CA LYS A 70 -27.87 52.13 -32.78
C LYS A 70 -26.99 53.35 -32.46
N SER A 71 -25.67 53.25 -32.59
CA SER A 71 -24.72 54.22 -32.00
C SER A 71 -24.27 55.38 -32.92
N LYS A 72 -25.12 55.88 -33.82
CA LYS A 72 -24.77 56.97 -34.76
C LYS A 72 -25.14 58.35 -34.18
N VAL A 73 -24.18 59.04 -33.57
CA VAL A 73 -24.34 60.38 -32.98
C VAL A 73 -23.64 61.43 -33.84
N GLU A 74 -24.31 62.54 -34.13
CA GLU A 74 -23.82 63.62 -35.00
C GLU A 74 -23.02 64.68 -34.23
N LEU A 75 -21.98 65.25 -34.86
CA LEU A 75 -21.17 66.34 -34.32
C LEU A 75 -21.39 67.63 -35.14
N LYS A 76 -21.66 68.75 -34.46
CA LYS A 76 -21.80 70.09 -35.08
C LYS A 76 -20.57 70.95 -34.80
N ILE A 77 -20.09 71.67 -35.82
CA ILE A 77 -18.94 72.58 -35.78
C ILE A 77 -19.42 74.00 -36.17
N VAL A 78 -18.85 75.05 -35.56
CA VAL A 78 -19.22 76.45 -35.76
C VAL A 78 -17.98 77.29 -36.10
N ASN A 79 -18.10 78.21 -37.06
CA ASN A 79 -17.00 79.05 -37.58
C ASN A 79 -17.11 80.53 -37.13
N PRO A 80 -15.99 81.25 -36.90
CA PRO A 80 -15.96 82.68 -36.56
C PRO A 80 -15.82 83.62 -37.78
N ARG A 81 -15.95 84.94 -37.55
CA ARG A 81 -16.11 86.02 -38.56
C ARG A 81 -15.07 87.13 -38.36
N MET A 82 -14.56 87.73 -39.46
CA MET A 82 -13.59 88.86 -39.43
C MET A 82 -14.21 90.21 -39.84
N ILE A 83 -13.53 91.31 -39.49
CA ILE A 83 -13.88 92.72 -39.79
C ILE A 83 -12.60 93.49 -40.20
N ALA A 84 -12.72 94.51 -41.06
CA ALA A 84 -11.63 95.39 -41.51
C ALA A 84 -12.02 96.89 -41.35
N PRO A 85 -11.05 97.83 -41.24
CA PRO A 85 -11.31 99.26 -41.01
C PRO A 85 -11.42 100.11 -42.32
N GLN A 86 -11.95 101.34 -42.21
CA GLN A 86 -12.10 102.31 -43.30
C GLN A 86 -11.17 103.54 -43.15
N LEU A 87 -11.09 104.35 -44.21
CA LEU A 87 -10.20 105.51 -44.40
C LEU A 87 -10.98 106.71 -45.00
N THR A 88 -10.78 107.93 -44.47
CA THR A 88 -11.27 109.23 -45.00
C THR A 88 -10.32 110.34 -44.46
N ASP A 89 -9.46 111.04 -45.20
CA ASP A 89 -9.61 111.94 -46.38
C ASP A 89 -10.30 113.31 -46.04
N PRO A 90 -10.16 114.41 -46.84
CA PRO A 90 -9.31 115.56 -46.44
C PRO A 90 -9.99 116.95 -46.58
N GLY A 91 -9.25 118.05 -46.36
CA GLY A 91 -9.66 119.39 -46.86
C GLY A 91 -8.98 120.61 -46.21
N GLU A 92 -8.08 121.27 -46.94
CA GLU A 92 -7.71 122.68 -46.73
C GLU A 92 -7.60 123.39 -48.09
N GLU A 93 -8.16 124.60 -48.19
CA GLU A 93 -8.32 125.36 -49.43
C GLU A 93 -7.11 126.27 -49.69
N LEU A 94 -6.65 126.36 -50.95
CA LEU A 94 -5.52 127.20 -51.35
C LEU A 94 -6.01 128.48 -52.06
N ASP A 95 -5.60 129.64 -51.55
CA ASP A 95 -5.85 130.95 -52.17
C ASP A 95 -4.81 131.24 -53.26
N PHE A 96 -5.28 131.27 -54.52
CA PHE A 96 -4.44 131.40 -55.71
C PHE A 96 -4.14 132.86 -56.11
N THR A 97 -4.63 133.87 -55.39
CA THR A 97 -4.55 135.28 -55.85
C THR A 97 -3.23 135.99 -55.57
N SER A 98 -2.33 135.38 -54.78
CA SER A 98 -1.06 136.00 -54.34
C SER A 98 0.20 135.61 -55.14
N MET A 99 0.13 134.63 -56.06
CA MET A 99 1.32 134.06 -56.73
C MET A 99 1.91 134.89 -57.88
N PHE A 100 1.26 135.96 -58.35
CA PHE A 100 1.67 136.71 -59.55
C PHE A 100 2.45 138.01 -59.29
N LYS A 101 3.32 138.02 -58.28
CA LYS A 101 4.34 139.07 -58.10
C LYS A 101 5.73 138.47 -58.28
N ALA A 102 6.43 138.90 -59.34
CA ALA A 102 7.77 138.39 -59.65
C ALA A 102 8.74 138.69 -58.49
N PRO A 103 9.47 137.68 -57.97
CA PRO A 103 10.38 137.87 -56.85
C PRO A 103 11.55 138.76 -57.26
N SER A 104 11.95 139.69 -56.39
CA SER A 104 13.15 140.50 -56.64
C SER A 104 14.41 139.65 -56.45
N ALA A 105 15.55 140.13 -56.95
CA ALA A 105 16.83 139.45 -56.77
C ALA A 105 17.23 139.32 -55.28
N GLU A 106 16.76 140.22 -54.42
CA GLU A 106 16.96 140.17 -52.98
C GLU A 106 16.07 139.11 -52.31
N ASP A 107 14.82 138.94 -52.78
CA ASP A 107 13.91 137.89 -52.30
C ASP A 107 14.44 136.49 -52.64
N LEU A 108 14.96 136.29 -53.85
CA LEU A 108 15.58 135.02 -54.27
C LEU A 108 16.84 134.69 -53.44
N ALA A 109 17.64 135.69 -53.08
CA ALA A 109 18.79 135.50 -52.20
C ALA A 109 18.36 135.16 -50.77
N ALA A 110 17.35 135.84 -50.23
CA ALA A 110 16.79 135.56 -48.92
C ALA A 110 16.11 134.18 -48.85
N GLU A 111 15.44 133.76 -49.93
CA GLU A 111 14.83 132.44 -50.04
C GLU A 111 15.89 131.33 -50.15
N ALA A 112 16.99 131.54 -50.87
CA ALA A 112 18.11 130.59 -50.91
C ALA A 112 18.79 130.40 -49.54
N VAL A 113 18.89 131.44 -48.72
CA VAL A 113 19.36 131.33 -47.32
C VAL A 113 18.35 130.53 -46.48
N ARG A 114 17.05 130.87 -46.57
CA ARG A 114 15.99 130.12 -45.88
C ARG A 114 15.89 128.66 -46.31
N GLN A 115 16.17 128.32 -47.58
CA GLN A 115 16.24 126.94 -48.04
C GLN A 115 17.41 126.20 -47.39
N LYS A 116 18.62 126.78 -47.37
CA LYS A 116 19.79 126.19 -46.69
C LYS A 116 19.56 126.00 -45.19
N GLU A 117 18.88 126.92 -44.52
CA GLU A 117 18.48 126.77 -43.11
C GLU A 117 17.40 125.69 -42.90
N ARG A 118 16.45 125.57 -43.82
CA ARG A 118 15.43 124.49 -43.83
C ARG A 118 16.05 123.12 -44.12
N GLU A 119 17.05 123.04 -44.98
CA GLU A 119 17.80 121.81 -45.23
C GLU A 119 18.69 121.45 -44.05
N ALA A 120 19.43 122.40 -43.47
CA ALA A 120 20.24 122.16 -42.27
C ALA A 120 19.40 121.76 -41.05
N SER A 121 18.20 122.32 -40.87
CA SER A 121 17.27 121.91 -39.81
C SER A 121 16.59 120.57 -40.11
N ARG A 122 16.25 120.27 -41.37
CA ARG A 122 15.80 118.92 -41.79
C ARG A 122 16.86 117.85 -41.56
N LEU A 123 18.12 118.11 -41.93
CA LEU A 123 19.22 117.17 -41.70
C LEU A 123 19.44 116.91 -40.21
N LYS A 124 19.44 117.95 -39.38
CA LYS A 124 19.49 117.81 -37.91
C LYS A 124 18.28 117.07 -37.33
N ALA A 125 17.08 117.29 -37.86
CA ALA A 125 15.88 116.57 -37.43
C ALA A 125 15.92 115.09 -37.84
N VAL A 126 16.42 114.78 -39.03
CA VAL A 126 16.63 113.40 -39.51
C VAL A 126 17.72 112.70 -38.70
N GLU A 127 18.84 113.37 -38.41
CA GLU A 127 19.92 112.83 -37.56
C GLU A 127 19.44 112.58 -36.12
N ALA A 128 18.70 113.53 -35.53
CA ALA A 128 18.09 113.34 -34.21
C ALA A 128 17.06 112.19 -34.20
N ALA A 129 16.22 112.08 -35.24
CA ALA A 129 15.28 110.98 -35.38
C ALA A 129 15.99 109.62 -35.59
N GLN A 130 17.09 109.58 -36.32
CA GLN A 130 17.92 108.37 -36.48
C GLN A 130 18.59 107.96 -35.16
N LEU A 131 19.10 108.91 -34.37
CA LEU A 131 19.67 108.63 -33.04
C LEU A 131 18.59 108.16 -32.04
N GLN A 132 17.38 108.73 -32.08
CA GLN A 132 16.24 108.25 -31.30
C GLN A 132 15.79 106.84 -31.74
N ALA A 133 15.67 106.59 -33.05
CA ALA A 133 15.35 105.26 -33.56
C ALA A 133 16.42 104.22 -33.19
N ALA A 134 17.71 104.56 -33.28
CA ALA A 134 18.82 103.68 -32.93
C ALA A 134 18.90 103.38 -31.42
N THR A 135 18.58 104.36 -30.56
CA THR A 135 18.54 104.15 -29.10
C THR A 135 17.33 103.32 -28.68
N ILE A 136 16.15 103.56 -29.25
CA ILE A 136 14.95 102.73 -29.06
C ILE A 136 15.21 101.29 -29.54
N ALA A 137 15.79 101.12 -30.73
CA ALA A 137 16.14 99.80 -31.27
C ALA A 137 17.14 99.05 -30.38
N ARG A 138 18.16 99.74 -29.83
CA ARG A 138 19.09 99.15 -28.84
C ARG A 138 18.38 98.73 -27.55
N GLN A 139 17.53 99.59 -26.99
CA GLN A 139 16.78 99.27 -25.77
C GLN A 139 15.82 98.09 -25.98
N GLN A 140 15.12 98.05 -27.11
CA GLN A 140 14.25 96.94 -27.48
C GLN A 140 15.03 95.62 -27.67
N ALA A 141 16.18 95.67 -28.34
CA ALA A 141 17.06 94.50 -28.50
C ALA A 141 17.61 94.00 -27.16
N GLU A 142 18.01 94.90 -26.25
CA GLU A 142 18.51 94.53 -24.92
C GLU A 142 17.42 93.92 -24.04
N VAL A 143 16.20 94.48 -24.06
CA VAL A 143 15.04 93.92 -23.34
C VAL A 143 14.65 92.57 -23.93
N ALA A 144 14.59 92.42 -25.26
CA ALA A 144 14.29 91.16 -25.92
C ALA A 144 15.33 90.07 -25.56
N ALA A 145 16.63 90.39 -25.60
CA ALA A 145 17.69 89.47 -25.22
C ALA A 145 17.61 89.03 -23.74
N LYS A 146 17.27 89.94 -22.82
CA LYS A 146 17.05 89.61 -21.40
C LYS A 146 15.83 88.71 -21.19
N VAL A 147 14.71 89.01 -21.85
CA VAL A 147 13.49 88.19 -21.77
C VAL A 147 13.71 86.80 -22.36
N GLU A 148 14.42 86.69 -23.48
CA GLU A 148 14.74 85.39 -24.10
C GLU A 148 15.70 84.56 -23.22
N ALA A 149 16.71 85.19 -22.62
CA ALA A 149 17.62 84.52 -21.69
C ALA A 149 16.87 84.05 -20.42
N GLU A 150 16.03 84.89 -19.83
CA GLU A 150 15.22 84.52 -18.65
C GLU A 150 14.21 83.41 -18.97
N ALA A 151 13.60 83.44 -20.15
CA ALA A 151 12.71 82.38 -20.63
C ALA A 151 13.43 81.03 -20.77
N LYS A 152 14.64 81.02 -21.35
CA LYS A 152 15.47 79.80 -21.48
C LYS A 152 15.87 79.23 -20.10
N VAL A 153 16.30 80.08 -19.17
CA VAL A 153 16.64 79.64 -17.79
C VAL A 153 15.42 79.06 -17.07
N LYS A 154 14.24 79.67 -17.23
CA LYS A 154 12.98 79.13 -16.66
C LYS A 154 12.57 77.80 -17.30
N GLN A 155 12.71 77.66 -18.63
CA GLN A 155 12.44 76.40 -19.33
C GLN A 155 13.39 75.29 -18.86
N GLU A 156 14.70 75.54 -18.81
CA GLU A 156 15.70 74.58 -18.35
C GLU A 156 15.47 74.17 -16.88
N ALA A 157 15.05 75.10 -16.01
CA ALA A 157 14.70 74.80 -14.63
C ALA A 157 13.45 73.90 -14.52
N VAL A 158 12.41 74.16 -15.32
CA VAL A 158 11.20 73.34 -15.37
C VAL A 158 11.49 71.95 -15.95
N GLU A 159 12.30 71.86 -17.01
CA GLU A 159 12.72 70.59 -17.59
C GLU A 159 13.55 69.75 -16.61
N ARG A 160 14.48 70.36 -15.87
CA ARG A 160 15.24 69.69 -14.80
C ARG A 160 14.34 69.17 -13.69
N GLN A 161 13.38 69.98 -13.20
CA GLN A 161 12.42 69.54 -12.19
C GLN A 161 11.51 68.41 -12.71
N ALA A 162 11.06 68.49 -13.97
CA ALA A 162 10.26 67.44 -14.59
C ALA A 162 11.06 66.13 -14.79
N ALA A 163 12.33 66.23 -15.18
CA ALA A 163 13.23 65.08 -15.31
C ALA A 163 13.51 64.44 -13.94
N GLU A 164 13.80 65.23 -12.90
CA GLU A 164 14.03 64.72 -11.55
C GLU A 164 12.76 64.07 -10.95
N ALA A 165 11.59 64.68 -11.15
CA ALA A 165 10.31 64.11 -10.75
C ALA A 165 10.01 62.78 -11.46
N ARG A 166 10.27 62.70 -12.78
CA ARG A 166 10.15 61.44 -13.55
C ARG A 166 11.13 60.38 -13.07
N ALA A 167 12.39 60.72 -12.84
CA ALA A 167 13.40 59.79 -12.34
C ALA A 167 13.05 59.25 -10.94
N LYS A 168 12.56 60.11 -10.03
CA LYS A 168 12.07 59.69 -8.70
C LYS A 168 10.83 58.79 -8.80
N ALA A 169 9.87 59.12 -9.68
CA ALA A 169 8.68 58.30 -9.90
C ALA A 169 9.04 56.92 -10.49
N GLU A 170 9.97 56.86 -11.44
CA GLU A 170 10.43 55.60 -12.04
C GLU A 170 11.21 54.75 -11.03
N ALA A 171 12.12 55.34 -10.25
CA ALA A 171 12.83 54.63 -9.18
C ALA A 171 11.87 54.05 -8.13
N ALA A 172 10.85 54.82 -7.72
CA ALA A 172 9.81 54.34 -6.81
C ALA A 172 8.94 53.23 -7.42
N ALA A 173 8.65 53.30 -8.73
CA ALA A 173 7.90 52.25 -9.44
C ALA A 173 8.73 50.96 -9.56
N ARG A 174 10.03 51.06 -9.90
CA ARG A 174 10.96 49.92 -9.95
C ARG A 174 11.10 49.24 -8.58
N LEU A 175 11.28 50.02 -7.50
CA LEU A 175 11.38 49.48 -6.15
C LEU A 175 10.10 48.76 -5.70
N ARG A 176 8.91 49.29 -6.05
CA ARG A 176 7.63 48.62 -5.78
C ARG A 176 7.49 47.32 -6.57
N ALA A 177 7.81 47.32 -7.86
CA ALA A 177 7.78 46.13 -8.70
C ALA A 177 8.73 45.03 -8.19
N GLU A 178 9.92 45.41 -7.73
CA GLU A 178 10.89 44.48 -7.13
C GLU A 178 10.37 43.90 -5.80
N GLN A 179 9.79 44.72 -4.93
CA GLN A 179 9.17 44.25 -3.68
C GLN A 179 7.97 43.33 -3.93
N GLU A 180 7.14 43.60 -4.93
CA GLU A 180 6.04 42.72 -5.32
C GLU A 180 6.54 41.41 -5.91
N ALA A 181 7.54 41.44 -6.79
CA ALA A 181 8.18 40.24 -7.32
C ALA A 181 8.81 39.37 -6.22
N ALA A 182 9.49 39.99 -5.25
CA ALA A 182 10.04 39.30 -4.08
C ALA A 182 8.95 38.67 -3.20
N ARG A 183 7.84 39.38 -2.96
CA ARG A 183 6.68 38.85 -2.22
C ARG A 183 6.01 37.68 -2.94
N ILE A 184 5.79 37.78 -4.26
CA ILE A 184 5.22 36.71 -5.07
C ILE A 184 6.14 35.48 -5.03
N LYS A 185 7.45 35.65 -5.17
CA LYS A 185 8.42 34.55 -5.07
C LYS A 185 8.38 33.88 -3.69
N ALA A 186 8.38 34.67 -2.60
CA ALA A 186 8.28 34.15 -1.24
C ALA A 186 6.97 33.38 -0.99
N GLN A 187 5.83 33.88 -1.51
CA GLN A 187 4.55 33.18 -1.43
C GLN A 187 4.56 31.87 -2.22
N LEU A 188 5.11 31.86 -3.44
CA LEU A 188 5.23 30.64 -4.26
C LEU A 188 6.14 29.60 -3.58
N GLU A 189 7.25 30.01 -2.98
CA GLU A 189 8.11 29.11 -2.20
C GLU A 189 7.43 28.57 -0.94
N ALA A 190 6.66 29.39 -0.22
CA ALA A 190 5.89 28.96 0.95
C ALA A 190 4.80 27.94 0.57
N VAL A 191 4.05 28.19 -0.50
CA VAL A 191 3.03 27.27 -1.04
C VAL A 191 3.68 25.97 -1.55
N ALA A 192 4.85 26.06 -2.20
CA ALA A 192 5.58 24.89 -2.67
C ALA A 192 6.12 24.03 -1.52
N LYS A 193 6.61 24.65 -0.43
CA LYS A 193 7.01 23.93 0.80
C LYS A 193 5.80 23.25 1.45
N SER A 194 4.73 24.00 1.72
CA SER A 194 3.50 23.45 2.31
C SER A 194 2.90 22.29 1.49
N ARG A 195 2.93 22.34 0.16
CA ARG A 195 2.53 21.21 -0.69
C ARG A 195 3.45 20.01 -0.58
N ARG A 196 4.77 20.20 -0.52
CA ARG A 196 5.74 19.10 -0.33
C ARG A 196 5.57 18.44 1.03
N ASP A 197 5.43 19.23 2.09
CA ASP A 197 5.23 18.72 3.45
C ASP A 197 3.92 17.92 3.55
N ALA A 198 2.83 18.43 2.96
CA ALA A 198 1.55 17.73 2.89
C ALA A 198 1.62 16.43 2.04
N GLU A 199 2.34 16.44 0.91
CA GLU A 199 2.54 15.25 0.08
C GLU A 199 3.41 14.20 0.79
N GLU A 200 4.50 14.62 1.44
CA GLU A 200 5.37 13.72 2.19
C GLU A 200 4.63 13.12 3.39
N GLN A 201 3.83 13.91 4.12
CA GLN A 201 3.03 13.40 5.21
C GLN A 201 1.91 12.47 4.72
N ALA A 202 1.31 12.72 3.55
CA ALA A 202 0.39 11.77 2.90
C ALA A 202 1.11 10.46 2.52
N ARG A 203 2.30 10.53 1.91
CA ARG A 203 3.12 9.35 1.59
C ARG A 203 3.45 8.53 2.85
N ARG A 204 4.01 9.16 3.88
CA ARG A 204 4.30 8.52 5.19
C ARG A 204 3.06 7.85 5.79
N ASN A 205 1.91 8.52 5.78
CA ASN A 205 0.65 7.93 6.28
C ASN A 205 0.21 6.70 5.46
N THR A 206 0.39 6.71 4.13
CA THR A 206 0.08 5.54 3.28
C THR A 206 1.08 4.40 3.45
N GLU A 207 2.36 4.70 3.67
CA GLU A 207 3.41 3.71 3.96
C GLU A 207 3.19 3.07 5.33
N ASP A 208 2.93 3.85 6.38
CA ASP A 208 2.54 3.35 7.71
C ASP A 208 1.28 2.48 7.68
N SER A 209 0.30 2.86 6.86
CA SER A 209 -0.93 2.07 6.68
C SER A 209 -0.64 0.74 5.97
N ARG A 210 0.23 0.73 4.95
CA ARG A 210 0.69 -0.49 4.29
C ARG A 210 1.49 -1.39 5.22
N LEU A 211 2.42 -0.83 6.00
CA LEU A 211 3.24 -1.57 6.97
C LEU A 211 2.37 -2.19 8.07
N LYS A 212 1.34 -1.49 8.56
CA LYS A 212 0.36 -2.05 9.51
C LYS A 212 -0.43 -3.20 8.89
N ALA A 213 -0.97 -3.01 7.68
CA ALA A 213 -1.71 -4.06 6.97
C ALA A 213 -0.84 -5.30 6.66
N GLU A 214 0.43 -5.11 6.27
CA GLU A 214 1.38 -6.20 6.03
C GLU A 214 1.73 -6.95 7.33
N GLN A 215 1.96 -6.24 8.44
CA GLN A 215 2.19 -6.85 9.74
C GLN A 215 0.97 -7.63 10.25
N GLU A 216 -0.24 -7.12 10.04
CA GLU A 216 -1.48 -7.81 10.40
C GLU A 216 -1.68 -9.06 9.53
N ALA A 217 -1.51 -8.96 8.21
CA ALA A 217 -1.56 -10.11 7.31
C ALA A 217 -0.51 -11.17 7.65
N ALA A 218 0.70 -10.77 8.03
CA ALA A 218 1.76 -11.68 8.48
C ALA A 218 1.40 -12.37 9.81
N ARG A 219 0.78 -11.66 10.76
CA ARG A 219 0.28 -12.24 12.02
C ARG A 219 -0.84 -13.24 11.78
N VAL A 220 -1.86 -12.88 11.00
CA VAL A 220 -2.98 -13.76 10.64
C VAL A 220 -2.46 -15.02 9.93
N LYS A 221 -1.51 -14.88 9.00
CA LYS A 221 -0.90 -16.03 8.31
C LYS A 221 -0.14 -16.94 9.28
N ALA A 222 0.65 -16.38 10.20
CA ALA A 222 1.38 -17.15 11.21
C ALA A 222 0.43 -17.85 12.20
N GLU A 223 -0.65 -17.21 12.60
CA GLU A 223 -1.68 -17.78 13.48
C GLU A 223 -2.43 -18.93 12.80
N LEU A 224 -2.85 -18.75 11.53
CA LEU A 224 -3.49 -19.80 10.74
C LEU A 224 -2.55 -21.00 10.53
N GLU A 225 -1.26 -20.77 10.27
CA GLU A 225 -0.29 -21.87 10.15
C GLU A 225 -0.07 -22.59 11.48
N ALA A 226 0.05 -21.86 12.59
CA ALA A 226 0.15 -22.43 13.93
C ALA A 226 -1.10 -23.25 14.32
N ALA A 227 -2.29 -22.73 14.05
CA ALA A 227 -3.56 -23.41 14.29
C ALA A 227 -3.73 -24.66 13.41
N ALA A 228 -3.36 -24.58 12.13
CA ALA A 228 -3.36 -25.74 11.22
C ALA A 228 -2.38 -26.83 11.69
N LYS A 229 -1.18 -26.43 12.16
CA LYS A 229 -0.19 -27.35 12.72
C LYS A 229 -0.67 -28.01 14.01
N ALA A 230 -1.27 -27.24 14.92
CA ALA A 230 -1.86 -27.75 16.17
C ALA A 230 -3.01 -28.74 15.89
N LYS A 231 -3.92 -28.42 14.95
CA LYS A 231 -5.00 -29.34 14.52
C LYS A 231 -4.44 -30.63 13.94
N ARG A 232 -3.45 -30.56 13.05
CA ARG A 232 -2.77 -31.75 12.47
C ARG A 232 -2.08 -32.60 13.54
N GLU A 233 -1.38 -31.98 14.50
CA GLU A 233 -0.74 -32.74 15.58
C GLU A 233 -1.77 -33.41 16.50
N ALA A 234 -2.85 -32.72 16.85
CA ALA A 234 -3.95 -33.28 17.63
C ALA A 234 -4.63 -34.46 16.89
N GLU A 235 -4.89 -34.33 15.60
CA GLU A 235 -5.47 -35.40 14.77
C GLU A 235 -4.53 -36.61 14.68
N VAL A 236 -3.22 -36.40 14.46
CA VAL A 236 -2.23 -37.48 14.43
C VAL A 236 -2.16 -38.21 15.78
N ARG A 237 -2.19 -37.49 16.91
CA ARG A 237 -2.23 -38.11 18.24
C ARG A 237 -3.52 -38.91 18.44
N ALA A 238 -4.68 -38.35 18.11
CA ALA A 238 -5.97 -39.03 18.22
C ALA A 238 -6.02 -40.31 17.37
N ARG A 239 -5.51 -40.28 16.13
CA ARG A 239 -5.38 -41.47 15.26
C ARG A 239 -4.42 -42.51 15.85
N GLN A 240 -3.29 -42.08 16.45
CA GLN A 240 -2.34 -42.99 17.10
C GLN A 240 -2.92 -43.64 18.35
N GLU A 241 -3.64 -42.89 19.19
CA GLU A 241 -4.31 -43.40 20.39
C GLU A 241 -5.44 -44.37 20.02
N ALA A 242 -6.25 -44.04 19.01
CA ALA A 242 -7.29 -44.94 18.50
C ALA A 242 -6.69 -46.25 17.97
N ALA A 243 -5.64 -46.19 17.13
CA ALA A 243 -4.97 -47.37 16.60
C ALA A 243 -4.25 -48.20 17.69
N ALA A 244 -3.73 -47.56 18.74
CA ALA A 244 -3.16 -48.24 19.89
C ALA A 244 -4.24 -48.95 20.74
N ALA A 245 -5.38 -48.30 20.95
CA ALA A 245 -6.53 -48.88 21.64
C ALA A 245 -7.14 -50.05 20.87
N GLU A 246 -7.23 -49.96 19.54
CA GLU A 246 -7.68 -51.04 18.67
C GLU A 246 -6.72 -52.24 18.75
N LYS A 247 -5.41 -52.02 18.60
CA LYS A 247 -4.39 -53.08 18.78
C LYS A 247 -4.47 -53.73 20.16
N ALA A 248 -4.66 -52.96 21.23
CA ALA A 248 -4.82 -53.48 22.58
C ALA A 248 -6.11 -54.30 22.75
N LYS A 249 -7.21 -53.93 22.07
CA LYS A 249 -8.44 -54.75 22.02
C LYS A 249 -8.22 -56.04 21.24
N ALA A 250 -7.61 -55.98 20.06
CA ALA A 250 -7.31 -57.14 19.23
C ALA A 250 -6.35 -58.14 19.94
N GLU A 251 -5.34 -57.64 20.64
CA GLU A 251 -4.44 -58.47 21.45
C GLU A 251 -5.18 -59.14 22.63
N LYS A 252 -6.07 -58.42 23.33
CA LYS A 252 -6.91 -59.01 24.38
C LYS A 252 -7.83 -60.12 23.85
N VAL A 253 -8.41 -59.95 22.66
CA VAL A 253 -9.23 -60.99 22.01
C VAL A 253 -8.36 -62.19 21.64
N ARG A 254 -7.19 -61.98 21.03
CA ARG A 254 -6.25 -63.07 20.70
C ARG A 254 -5.80 -63.85 21.93
N ARG A 255 -5.41 -63.17 23.02
CA ARG A 255 -5.01 -63.84 24.27
C ARG A 255 -6.15 -64.66 24.89
N LYS A 256 -7.40 -64.19 24.83
CA LYS A 256 -8.56 -64.98 25.28
C LYS A 256 -8.77 -66.22 24.42
N ALA A 257 -8.71 -66.09 23.10
CA ALA A 257 -8.84 -67.22 22.18
C ALA A 257 -7.69 -68.23 22.33
N GLU A 258 -6.47 -67.77 22.60
CA GLU A 258 -5.30 -68.59 22.89
C GLU A 258 -5.44 -69.33 24.24
N GLU A 259 -5.93 -68.66 25.29
CA GLU A 259 -6.22 -69.29 26.58
C GLU A 259 -7.34 -70.34 26.48
N GLU A 260 -8.40 -70.05 25.72
CA GLU A 260 -9.50 -70.99 25.47
C GLU A 260 -9.04 -72.20 24.66
N ALA A 261 -8.25 -71.99 23.59
CA ALA A 261 -7.64 -73.07 22.82
C ALA A 261 -6.70 -73.94 23.68
N ALA A 262 -5.89 -73.33 24.55
CA ALA A 262 -5.02 -74.05 25.49
C ALA A 262 -5.82 -74.86 26.52
N ARG A 263 -6.93 -74.33 27.04
CA ARG A 263 -7.85 -75.06 27.93
C ARG A 263 -8.48 -76.27 27.23
N ILE A 264 -8.98 -76.10 26.00
CA ILE A 264 -9.55 -77.20 25.20
C ILE A 264 -8.49 -78.26 24.91
N GLN A 265 -7.25 -77.89 24.57
CA GLN A 265 -6.16 -78.85 24.37
C GLN A 265 -5.82 -79.61 25.65
N ALA A 266 -5.72 -78.93 26.79
CA ALA A 266 -5.45 -79.55 28.08
C ALA A 266 -6.59 -80.50 28.53
N GLU A 267 -7.85 -80.13 28.27
CA GLU A 267 -9.02 -80.97 28.55
C GLU A 267 -9.04 -82.22 27.66
N LEU A 268 -8.76 -82.08 26.36
CA LEU A 268 -8.65 -83.21 25.43
C LEU A 268 -7.49 -84.15 25.78
N GLU A 269 -6.35 -83.61 26.24
CA GLU A 269 -5.23 -84.43 26.72
C GLU A 269 -5.58 -85.16 28.02
N ALA A 270 -6.20 -84.47 28.98
CA ALA A 270 -6.68 -85.08 30.23
C ALA A 270 -7.75 -86.16 29.98
N ALA A 271 -8.66 -85.94 29.03
CA ALA A 271 -9.67 -86.93 28.62
C ALA A 271 -9.02 -88.17 27.97
N LYS A 272 -8.02 -87.98 27.09
CA LYS A 272 -7.24 -89.08 26.52
C LYS A 272 -6.48 -89.86 27.59
N ALA A 273 -5.83 -89.18 28.53
CA ALA A 273 -5.10 -89.81 29.63
C ALA A 273 -6.04 -90.62 30.54
N ARG A 274 -7.26 -90.13 30.81
CA ARG A 274 -8.30 -90.88 31.53
C ARG A 274 -8.77 -92.11 30.76
N ALA A 275 -9.10 -91.96 29.47
CA ALA A 275 -9.53 -93.08 28.63
C ALA A 275 -8.43 -94.16 28.48
N GLU A 276 -7.16 -93.76 28.39
CA GLU A 276 -6.04 -94.70 28.36
C GLU A 276 -5.84 -95.41 29.71
N ALA A 277 -5.99 -94.69 30.83
CA ALA A 277 -5.93 -95.28 32.17
C ALA A 277 -7.08 -96.27 32.43
N GLU A 278 -8.30 -95.93 32.01
CA GLU A 278 -9.48 -96.80 32.09
C GLU A 278 -9.33 -98.03 31.19
N ALA A 279 -8.87 -97.85 29.94
CA ALA A 279 -8.58 -98.97 29.04
C ALA A 279 -7.49 -99.91 29.60
N LYS A 280 -6.47 -99.37 30.26
CA LYS A 280 -5.44 -100.16 30.97
C LYS A 280 -6.02 -100.89 32.18
N ALA A 281 -6.86 -100.24 32.98
CA ALA A 281 -7.52 -100.86 34.14
C ALA A 281 -8.43 -102.02 33.71
N LEU A 282 -9.27 -101.82 32.67
CA LEU A 282 -10.13 -102.85 32.10
C LEU A 282 -9.33 -104.00 31.45
N ALA A 283 -8.18 -103.70 30.84
CA ALA A 283 -7.28 -104.73 30.32
C ALA A 283 -6.60 -105.53 31.44
N GLU A 284 -6.21 -104.88 32.54
CA GLU A 284 -5.66 -105.56 33.71
C GLU A 284 -6.73 -106.42 34.39
N GLU A 285 -7.92 -105.89 34.64
CA GLU A 285 -9.06 -106.61 35.22
C GLU A 285 -9.44 -107.83 34.37
N ARG A 286 -9.57 -107.69 33.05
CA ARG A 286 -9.79 -108.82 32.14
C ARG A 286 -8.66 -109.84 32.15
N SER A 287 -7.41 -109.43 32.41
CA SER A 287 -6.29 -110.37 32.53
C SER A 287 -6.30 -111.10 33.88
N ARG A 288 -6.73 -110.44 34.96
CA ARG A 288 -6.98 -111.07 36.27
C ARG A 288 -8.14 -112.07 36.22
N ILE A 289 -9.29 -111.70 35.65
CA ILE A 289 -10.45 -112.59 35.49
C ILE A 289 -10.05 -113.83 34.68
N LYS A 290 -9.34 -113.67 33.54
CA LYS A 290 -8.86 -114.82 32.76
C LYS A 290 -7.86 -115.70 33.52
N ALA A 291 -6.96 -115.10 34.31
CA ALA A 291 -6.02 -115.86 35.13
C ALA A 291 -6.73 -116.61 36.28
N GLU A 292 -7.79 -116.04 36.85
CA GLU A 292 -8.62 -116.65 37.88
C GLU A 292 -9.51 -117.77 37.30
N GLU A 293 -10.12 -117.57 36.14
CA GLU A 293 -10.83 -118.62 35.38
C GLU A 293 -9.90 -119.79 35.03
N GLU A 294 -8.68 -119.51 34.56
CA GLU A 294 -7.69 -120.55 34.26
C GLU A 294 -7.22 -121.27 35.54
N ALA A 295 -7.01 -120.55 36.64
CA ALA A 295 -6.66 -121.14 37.93
C ALA A 295 -7.80 -122.02 38.47
N ALA A 296 -9.05 -121.57 38.38
CA ALA A 296 -10.23 -122.34 38.78
C ALA A 296 -10.47 -123.56 37.87
N ALA A 297 -10.20 -123.45 36.58
CA ALA A 297 -10.24 -124.59 35.65
C ALA A 297 -9.14 -125.62 35.96
N ARG A 298 -7.92 -125.17 36.28
CA ARG A 298 -6.82 -126.05 36.73
C ARG A 298 -7.16 -126.72 38.06
N ALA A 299 -7.73 -125.99 39.03
CA ALA A 299 -8.17 -126.55 40.31
C ALA A 299 -9.25 -127.63 40.12
N LYS A 300 -10.28 -127.37 39.31
CA LYS A 300 -11.32 -128.37 38.98
C LYS A 300 -10.74 -129.60 38.25
N ALA A 301 -9.79 -129.41 37.34
CA ALA A 301 -9.12 -130.51 36.66
C ALA A 301 -8.19 -131.32 37.60
N GLU A 302 -7.64 -130.69 38.63
CA GLU A 302 -6.88 -131.37 39.68
C GLU A 302 -7.80 -132.11 40.65
N GLU A 303 -8.91 -131.52 41.09
CA GLU A 303 -9.96 -132.20 41.86
C GLU A 303 -10.50 -133.42 41.11
N GLU A 304 -10.79 -133.30 39.80
CA GLU A 304 -11.25 -134.42 38.98
C GLU A 304 -10.17 -135.51 38.86
N ARG A 305 -8.88 -135.13 38.73
CA ARG A 305 -7.77 -136.10 38.80
C ARG A 305 -7.70 -136.79 40.15
N GLN A 306 -7.83 -136.07 41.25
CA GLN A 306 -7.82 -136.63 42.60
C GLN A 306 -9.03 -137.54 42.83
N GLN A 307 -10.21 -137.21 42.31
CA GLN A 307 -11.39 -138.08 42.34
C GLN A 307 -11.17 -139.36 41.52
N ARG A 308 -10.66 -139.25 40.29
CA ARG A 308 -10.31 -140.40 39.44
C ARG A 308 -9.21 -141.28 40.05
N GLU A 309 -8.23 -140.69 40.72
CA GLU A 309 -7.17 -141.42 41.43
C GLU A 309 -7.70 -142.10 42.71
N ALA A 310 -8.55 -141.41 43.48
CA ALA A 310 -9.24 -141.98 44.63
C ALA A 310 -10.18 -143.13 44.22
N GLU A 311 -10.89 -143.00 43.09
CA GLU A 311 -11.72 -144.07 42.53
C GLU A 311 -10.87 -145.24 42.02
N ALA A 312 -9.77 -144.97 41.31
CA ALA A 312 -8.81 -146.01 40.89
C ALA A 312 -8.19 -146.74 42.09
N ALA A 313 -7.88 -146.03 43.18
CA ALA A 313 -7.46 -146.62 44.45
C ALA A 313 -8.58 -147.47 45.09
N ARG A 314 -9.83 -147.01 45.03
CA ARG A 314 -11.02 -147.74 45.53
C ARG A 314 -11.30 -149.02 44.73
N ILE A 315 -11.07 -149.00 43.42
CA ILE A 315 -11.16 -150.17 42.52
C ILE A 315 -10.00 -151.13 42.79
N LYS A 316 -8.78 -150.62 42.99
CA LYS A 316 -7.58 -151.42 43.31
C LYS A 316 -7.70 -152.08 44.69
N ALA A 317 -8.32 -151.42 45.66
CA ALA A 317 -8.64 -151.97 46.98
C ALA A 317 -9.70 -153.09 46.95
N LYS A 318 -10.49 -153.21 45.86
CA LYS A 318 -11.52 -154.25 45.69
C LYS A 318 -11.00 -155.56 45.06
N ARG A 319 -9.70 -155.69 44.73
CA ARG A 319 -9.11 -156.94 44.20
C ARG A 319 -7.95 -157.46 45.08
N LYS A 320 -8.25 -158.57 45.78
CA LYS A 320 -7.41 -159.52 46.55
C LYS A 320 -7.28 -159.34 48.08
N PRO A 321 -7.35 -160.44 48.87
CA PRO A 321 -7.30 -160.45 50.34
C PRO A 321 -5.92 -160.95 50.88
N PRO A 322 -5.80 -161.35 52.15
CA PRO A 322 -5.18 -160.59 53.25
C PRO A 322 -3.71 -160.96 53.55
N PRO A 323 -2.95 -160.13 54.28
CA PRO A 323 -1.55 -160.40 54.62
C PRO A 323 -1.35 -161.14 55.96
N VAL A 324 -0.39 -162.06 55.98
CA VAL A 324 0.16 -162.69 57.20
C VAL A 324 1.52 -162.02 57.53
N PRO A 325 1.84 -161.69 58.79
CA PRO A 325 2.92 -160.73 59.07
C PRO A 325 4.31 -161.37 59.23
N ARG A 326 5.38 -160.67 58.76
CA ARG A 326 6.73 -160.78 59.36
C ARG A 326 7.75 -159.70 58.94
N ARG A 327 8.31 -159.05 59.97
CA ARG A 327 9.73 -158.68 60.20
C ARG A 327 10.51 -157.77 59.21
N ARG A 328 10.87 -156.60 59.79
CA ARG A 328 12.23 -156.03 59.99
C ARG A 328 13.08 -155.54 58.80
N ARG A 329 13.90 -154.52 59.15
CA ARG A 329 15.15 -154.04 58.53
C ARG A 329 14.98 -153.29 57.19
N SER A 330 15.79 -152.30 56.80
CA SER A 330 16.68 -151.31 57.45
C SER A 330 17.62 -150.79 56.35
N GLY A 331 17.80 -149.47 56.23
CA GLY A 331 19.08 -148.89 55.76
C GLY A 331 19.23 -148.54 54.28
N ASN A 332 20.22 -147.66 54.06
CA ASN A 332 20.81 -147.09 52.84
C ASN A 332 19.87 -146.28 51.89
N SER A 333 20.15 -145.02 51.51
CA SER A 333 21.38 -144.21 51.31
C SER A 333 22.12 -144.43 49.98
N GLY A 334 22.32 -143.34 49.23
CA GLY A 334 23.10 -143.27 47.99
C GLY A 334 22.40 -142.37 46.96
N LYS A 335 22.68 -141.06 46.92
CA LYS A 335 23.74 -140.43 46.08
C LYS A 335 23.60 -140.74 44.58
N LEU A 336 23.30 -139.71 43.77
CA LEU A 336 24.28 -139.05 42.87
C LEU A 336 23.63 -137.89 42.07
N LYS A 337 24.43 -136.87 41.75
CA LYS A 337 24.15 -135.78 40.78
C LYS A 337 24.75 -136.20 39.40
N PRO A 338 25.05 -135.31 38.42
CA PRO A 338 24.53 -133.98 38.07
C PRO A 338 24.20 -133.84 36.54
N ARG A 339 23.69 -132.67 36.11
CA ARG A 339 24.19 -131.82 34.98
C ARG A 339 23.14 -130.76 34.59
N GLU A 340 23.48 -129.46 34.56
CA GLU A 340 24.10 -128.72 33.43
C GLU A 340 23.19 -128.69 32.17
N SER A 341 22.82 -127.55 31.57
CA SER A 341 23.49 -126.24 31.59
C SER A 341 22.66 -125.07 30.98
N ARG A 342 23.04 -123.82 31.33
CA ARG A 342 23.18 -122.60 30.46
C ARG A 342 21.91 -122.11 29.68
N ARG A 343 21.54 -120.81 29.62
CA ARG A 343 22.30 -119.53 29.60
C ARG A 343 21.48 -118.39 30.27
N LYS A 344 22.09 -117.50 31.09
CA LYS A 344 22.52 -116.08 30.84
C LYS A 344 21.36 -115.10 30.46
N ARG A 345 21.22 -113.85 30.97
CA ARG A 345 22.12 -112.88 31.65
C ARG A 345 21.40 -112.04 32.76
N LYS A 346 22.17 -111.20 33.48
CA LYS A 346 21.76 -110.27 34.58
C LYS A 346 21.82 -108.76 34.13
N PRO A 347 21.41 -107.77 34.97
CA PRO A 347 20.97 -106.40 34.57
C PRO A 347 22.09 -105.31 34.59
N PRO A 348 21.74 -104.00 34.63
CA PRO A 348 21.85 -103.26 35.91
C PRO A 348 20.76 -102.17 36.18
N PRO A 349 20.71 -101.61 37.41
CA PRO A 349 19.85 -100.48 37.80
C PRO A 349 20.62 -99.14 37.92
N ALA A 350 19.94 -98.08 38.43
CA ALA A 350 20.44 -96.93 39.22
C ALA A 350 20.07 -95.50 38.69
N PRO A 351 20.12 -94.43 39.53
CA PRO A 351 19.28 -93.22 39.39
C PRO A 351 20.05 -91.89 39.25
N ARG A 352 19.36 -90.72 39.13
CA ARG A 352 19.74 -89.45 39.83
C ARG A 352 18.83 -88.20 39.62
N ARG A 353 18.81 -87.40 40.69
CA ARG A 353 18.32 -86.01 40.93
C ARG A 353 18.57 -84.91 39.88
N ARG A 354 17.65 -83.92 39.84
CA ARG A 354 17.79 -82.41 39.88
C ARG A 354 16.37 -81.82 39.71
N ARG A 355 15.83 -80.78 40.37
CA ARG A 355 16.18 -79.87 41.50
C ARG A 355 17.07 -78.61 41.30
N SER A 356 16.66 -77.71 40.40
CA SER A 356 16.93 -76.24 40.42
C SER A 356 15.92 -75.57 39.48
N GLY A 357 15.26 -74.44 39.78
CA GLY A 357 15.74 -73.24 40.48
C GLY A 357 16.15 -72.21 39.42
N ASN A 358 15.25 -71.31 39.00
CA ASN A 358 15.06 -69.95 39.56
C ASN A 358 16.06 -68.89 39.00
N SER A 359 15.62 -68.12 38.00
CA SER A 359 15.96 -66.71 37.74
C SER A 359 15.19 -66.24 36.49
N GLY A 360 14.57 -65.06 36.39
CA GLY A 360 14.51 -63.95 37.34
C GLY A 360 15.52 -62.84 37.03
N LYS A 361 15.19 -61.98 36.05
CA LYS A 361 15.70 -60.60 35.81
C LYS A 361 14.93 -60.00 34.62
N LEU A 362 13.97 -59.09 34.82
CA LEU A 362 14.13 -57.64 35.06
C LEU A 362 14.60 -56.84 33.83
N LYS A 363 13.67 -56.05 33.27
CA LYS A 363 13.97 -54.80 32.52
C LYS A 363 14.29 -53.68 33.54
N PRO A 364 14.84 -52.51 33.14
CA PRO A 364 13.97 -51.42 32.66
C PRO A 364 14.56 -50.51 31.56
N ARG A 365 13.80 -49.47 31.23
CA ARG A 365 14.06 -48.37 30.26
C ARG A 365 15.05 -47.32 30.79
N GLU A 366 15.60 -46.48 29.89
CA GLU A 366 15.54 -44.99 29.90
C GLU A 366 16.52 -44.44 28.84
N SER A 367 16.11 -43.82 27.72
CA SER A 367 15.62 -42.44 27.55
C SER A 367 16.43 -41.33 28.24
N ARG A 368 17.33 -40.64 27.51
CA ARG A 368 17.74 -39.26 27.86
C ARG A 368 18.02 -38.38 26.64
N ARG A 369 17.18 -37.36 26.46
CA ARG A 369 17.36 -36.25 25.50
C ARG A 369 18.30 -35.19 26.09
N LYS A 370 19.19 -34.60 25.30
CA LYS A 370 19.80 -33.27 25.51
C LYS A 370 19.82 -32.57 24.14
N ARG A 371 18.81 -31.77 23.77
CA ARG A 371 18.64 -30.32 24.05
C ARG A 371 19.91 -29.50 23.75
N LYS A 372 19.87 -28.74 22.63
CA LYS A 372 20.82 -27.66 22.29
C LYS A 372 20.50 -26.38 23.11
N PRO A 373 21.47 -25.50 23.39
CA PRO A 373 21.24 -24.20 24.03
C PRO A 373 20.69 -23.14 23.05
N PRO A 374 20.07 -22.04 23.56
CA PRO A 374 19.55 -20.94 22.75
C PRO A 374 20.64 -19.92 22.31
N PRO A 375 20.41 -19.14 21.25
CA PRO A 375 21.33 -18.10 20.78
C PRO A 375 21.24 -16.78 21.59
N ALA A 376 22.36 -16.05 21.64
CA ALA A 376 22.53 -14.81 22.39
C ALA A 376 21.87 -13.56 21.75
N PRO A 377 21.59 -12.49 22.53
CA PRO A 377 20.90 -11.29 22.04
C PRO A 377 21.77 -10.38 21.15
N ARG A 378 21.08 -9.57 20.33
CA ARG A 378 21.66 -8.73 19.25
C ARG A 378 22.45 -7.53 19.79
N ARG A 379 23.62 -7.26 19.19
CA ARG A 379 24.35 -5.98 19.36
C ARG A 379 23.52 -4.81 18.81
N ARG A 380 23.39 -3.74 19.59
CA ARG A 380 22.96 -2.41 19.09
C ARG A 380 24.11 -1.79 18.29
N LYS A 381 23.79 -1.07 17.20
CA LYS A 381 24.74 -0.12 16.58
C LYS A 381 24.69 1.21 17.36
N PRO A 382 25.81 1.93 17.52
CA PRO A 382 25.76 3.33 17.95
C PRO A 382 25.22 4.22 16.82
N THR A 383 24.66 5.35 17.22
CA THR A 383 24.31 6.51 16.39
C THR A 383 25.54 7.27 15.96
#